data_AF-A0A3E0IL37-F1
#
_entry.id   AF-A0A3E0IL37-F1
#
_cell.length_a   1.000
_cell.length_b   1.000
_cell.length_c   1.000
_cell.angle_alpha   90.00
_cell.angle_beta   90.00
_cell.angle_gamma   90.00
#
_symmetry.space_group_name_H-M   'P 1'
#
loop_
_entity.id
_entity.type
_entity.pdbx_description
1 polymer ?
#
loop_
_entity_poly.entity_id
_entity_poly.type
_entity_poly.pdbx_seq_one_letter_code
_entity_poly.pdbx_strand_id
1 'polypeptide(L)'
;MVCSQCGRTVHDHDRFCMYCGHALTNNKTSVESRMKEDSHIEEIRDEKRSKRSAVNHVNLKHEAKTLFDHTTKSIGKFAGSEEVLNLNLKDMFSEVFKFHSRDESEEIFIAGTKKTTPLLEEVSEEWGKPWLFSRVFVAFAITFLALWILSSTFENELAIPGLIFIGALTVPLTGLIFFFESNAFKNMSLFEVLKMFFVGGVISLISTMILYHFVTFSKDYYDYGAMTVFDALMVGLVEEMGKALIIIYFVNKNKTYKILNGLLIGGAIGAGFAMFESAGYILTFSLNYDESIINLVFLRAWTAIGTHLVWSAIIGAAIVIAKEHNNFGFRNAVDKRFLFFFLSSVILHSFWDTSITFFGSDNAKFILLSVTAWLLIFILMKAGLKQVNILQEEARQMKEI
;
A
#
# COMPACT_ATOMS: atom_id res chain seq x y z
N MET A 1 3.92 -66.57 20.56
CA MET A 1 3.36 -65.76 21.66
C MET A 1 1.92 -65.33 21.30
N VAL A 2 1.11 -64.84 22.24
CA VAL A 2 -0.26 -64.36 21.95
C VAL A 2 -0.28 -62.84 22.13
N CYS A 3 -0.83 -62.12 21.16
CA CYS A 3 -0.96 -60.66 21.27
C CYS A 3 -1.93 -60.29 22.39
N SER A 4 -1.49 -59.48 23.35
CA SER A 4 -2.28 -59.04 24.52
C SER A 4 -3.50 -58.19 24.15
N GLN A 5 -3.54 -57.62 22.95
CA GLN A 5 -4.63 -56.75 22.50
C GLN A 5 -5.71 -57.49 21.69
N CYS A 6 -5.33 -58.41 20.80
CA CYS A 6 -6.30 -59.08 19.91
C CYS A 6 -6.43 -60.59 20.12
N GLY A 7 -5.66 -61.18 21.05
CA GLY A 7 -5.76 -62.59 21.42
C GLY A 7 -5.31 -63.59 20.34
N ARG A 8 -4.78 -63.13 19.21
CA ARG A 8 -4.27 -64.01 18.14
C ARG A 8 -2.82 -64.40 18.37
N THR A 9 -2.48 -65.61 17.96
CA THR A 9 -1.13 -66.17 18.00
C THR A 9 -0.25 -65.49 16.96
N VAL A 10 0.95 -65.09 17.38
CA VAL A 10 1.98 -64.40 16.58
C VAL A 10 3.34 -65.05 16.84
N HIS A 11 4.27 -64.93 15.90
CA HIS A 11 5.58 -65.58 16.00
C HIS A 11 6.46 -64.92 17.07
N ASP A 12 7.30 -65.71 17.74
CA ASP A 12 8.06 -65.27 18.93
C ASP A 12 9.13 -64.20 18.67
N HIS A 13 9.40 -63.87 17.40
CA HIS A 13 10.38 -62.86 16.99
C HIS A 13 9.76 -61.59 16.39
N ASP A 14 8.43 -61.53 16.30
CA ASP A 14 7.73 -60.36 15.75
C ASP A 14 7.74 -59.20 16.75
N ARG A 15 8.17 -58.02 16.30
CA ARG A 15 8.16 -56.79 17.12
C ARG A 15 6.77 -56.14 17.19
N PHE A 16 5.88 -56.47 16.24
CA PHE A 16 4.52 -55.94 16.15
C PHE A 16 3.56 -57.05 15.71
N CYS A 17 2.34 -57.03 16.23
CA CYS A 17 1.29 -57.95 15.81
C CYS A 17 0.83 -57.63 14.38
N MET A 18 1.04 -58.55 13.45
CA MET A 18 0.66 -58.38 12.03
C MET A 18 -0.84 -58.20 11.79
N TYR A 19 -1.71 -58.54 12.74
CA TYR A 19 -3.16 -58.42 12.59
C TYR A 19 -3.75 -57.12 13.15
N CYS A 20 -3.10 -56.47 14.13
CA CYS A 20 -3.64 -55.25 14.77
C CYS A 20 -2.61 -54.13 14.97
N GLY A 21 -1.34 -54.34 14.60
CA GLY A 21 -0.27 -53.34 14.69
C GLY A 21 0.30 -53.11 16.09
N HIS A 22 -0.15 -53.84 17.12
CA HIS A 22 0.31 -53.63 18.50
C HIS A 22 1.77 -54.09 18.72
N ALA A 23 2.59 -53.28 19.37
CA ALA A 23 4.00 -53.59 19.67
C ALA A 23 4.12 -54.68 20.74
N LEU A 24 4.94 -55.69 20.48
CA LEU A 24 5.14 -56.85 21.36
C LEU A 24 6.48 -56.70 22.07
N THR A 25 6.47 -56.55 23.40
CA THR A 25 7.68 -56.36 24.21
C THR A 25 8.27 -57.70 24.62
N ASN A 26 9.33 -58.15 23.93
CA ASN A 26 10.10 -59.33 24.33
C ASN A 26 11.05 -58.98 25.50
N ASN A 27 10.65 -59.37 26.71
CA ASN A 27 11.39 -59.15 27.94
C ASN A 27 12.23 -60.39 28.30
N LYS A 28 13.44 -60.54 27.73
CA LYS A 28 14.50 -61.43 28.25
C LYS A 28 15.90 -60.94 27.88
N THR A 29 16.46 -60.06 28.71
CA THR A 29 17.78 -60.28 29.32
C THR A 29 17.89 -59.42 30.57
N SER A 30 17.99 -60.14 31.68
CA SER A 30 18.29 -59.77 33.07
C SER A 30 19.39 -58.71 33.18
N VAL A 31 19.21 -57.66 33.99
CA VAL A 31 19.48 -57.71 35.44
C VAL A 31 20.89 -58.20 35.71
N GLU A 32 21.89 -57.30 35.62
CA GLU A 32 23.16 -57.36 36.36
C GLU A 32 24.04 -56.14 36.01
N SER A 33 23.66 -54.96 36.51
CA SER A 33 24.59 -53.87 36.86
C SER A 33 23.85 -52.67 37.49
N ARG A 34 22.82 -52.93 38.31
CA ARG A 34 22.31 -51.92 39.24
C ARG A 34 23.26 -51.88 40.43
N MET A 35 24.25 -50.98 40.41
CA MET A 35 24.90 -50.45 41.63
C MET A 35 26.02 -49.40 41.40
N LYS A 36 26.17 -48.79 40.21
CA LYS A 36 27.20 -47.75 39.97
C LYS A 36 26.80 -46.61 39.03
N GLU A 37 25.52 -46.20 39.02
CA GLU A 37 25.07 -45.11 38.14
C GLU A 37 24.10 -44.12 38.82
N ASP A 38 24.01 -44.14 40.14
CA ASP A 38 23.19 -43.17 40.91
C ASP A 38 23.92 -41.86 41.23
N SER A 39 25.20 -41.71 40.85
CA SER A 39 25.96 -40.45 41.07
C SER A 39 26.20 -39.62 39.81
N HIS A 40 25.80 -40.08 38.61
CA HIS A 40 25.96 -39.33 37.36
C HIS A 40 24.64 -38.88 36.72
N ILE A 41 23.49 -39.26 37.29
CA ILE A 41 22.15 -38.90 36.76
C ILE A 41 21.61 -37.60 37.40
N GLU A 42 22.10 -37.18 38.57
CA GLU A 42 21.71 -35.90 39.18
C GLU A 42 22.34 -34.68 38.48
N GLU A 43 23.58 -34.75 38.01
CA GLU A 43 24.20 -33.64 37.25
C GLU A 43 23.60 -33.45 35.85
N ILE A 44 23.12 -34.52 35.20
CA ILE A 44 22.49 -34.43 33.87
C ILE A 44 21.02 -33.96 33.96
N ARG A 45 20.38 -34.14 35.12
CA ARG A 45 18.99 -33.67 35.34
C ARG A 45 18.92 -32.16 35.57
N ASP A 46 19.92 -31.52 36.15
CA ASP A 46 19.95 -30.06 36.30
C ASP A 46 20.37 -29.32 35.02
N GLU A 47 21.23 -29.91 34.18
CA GLU A 47 21.50 -29.34 32.83
C GLU A 47 20.29 -29.45 31.88
N LYS A 48 19.49 -30.52 31.99
CA LYS A 48 18.26 -30.67 31.18
C LYS A 48 17.05 -29.91 31.75
N ARG A 49 17.06 -29.52 33.02
CA ARG A 49 16.03 -28.65 33.62
C ARG A 49 16.31 -27.16 33.35
N SER A 50 17.58 -26.79 33.15
CA SER A 50 17.97 -25.47 32.66
C SER A 50 17.78 -25.31 31.12
N LYS A 51 17.93 -26.38 30.33
CA LYS A 51 17.74 -26.34 28.85
C LYS A 51 16.33 -26.68 28.33
N ARG A 52 15.37 -27.09 29.18
CA ARG A 52 13.96 -27.27 28.79
C ARG A 52 13.04 -26.09 29.09
N SER A 53 13.57 -25.00 29.66
CA SER A 53 12.82 -23.76 29.90
C SER A 53 13.09 -22.65 28.87
N ALA A 54 13.76 -22.98 27.76
CA ALA A 54 13.99 -22.09 26.63
C ALA A 54 13.38 -22.64 25.33
N VAL A 55 12.14 -23.15 25.40
CA VAL A 55 11.30 -23.12 24.21
C VAL A 55 10.74 -21.70 24.18
N ASN A 56 11.44 -20.82 23.49
CA ASN A 56 10.92 -19.51 23.12
C ASN A 56 9.59 -19.76 22.41
N HIS A 57 8.47 -19.56 23.11
CA HIS A 57 7.25 -19.16 22.45
C HIS A 57 7.57 -17.81 21.84
N VAL A 58 8.14 -17.84 20.63
CA VAL A 58 8.23 -16.71 19.74
C VAL A 58 6.81 -16.20 19.61
N ASN A 59 6.50 -15.15 20.36
CA ASN A 59 5.23 -14.49 20.24
C ASN A 59 5.31 -13.76 18.90
N LEU A 60 4.81 -14.42 17.85
CA LEU A 60 4.83 -13.91 16.48
C LEU A 60 4.29 -12.47 16.41
N LYS A 61 3.33 -12.12 17.29
CA LYS A 61 2.81 -10.76 17.44
C LYS A 61 3.84 -9.78 17.99
N HIS A 62 4.66 -10.20 18.95
CA HIS A 62 5.76 -9.40 19.48
C HIS A 62 6.86 -9.20 18.43
N GLU A 63 7.30 -10.25 17.75
CA GLU A 63 8.31 -10.13 16.68
C GLU A 63 7.83 -9.29 15.50
N ALA A 64 6.59 -9.51 15.04
CA ALA A 64 5.99 -8.68 13.99
C ALA A 64 5.89 -7.21 14.42
N LYS A 65 5.54 -6.93 15.69
CA LYS A 65 5.54 -5.58 16.24
C LYS A 65 6.93 -4.98 16.29
N THR A 66 7.94 -5.72 16.76
CA THR A 66 9.33 -5.23 16.81
C THR A 66 9.88 -4.96 15.41
N LEU A 67 9.62 -5.83 14.44
CA LEU A 67 10.01 -5.64 13.04
C LEU A 67 9.32 -4.40 12.44
N PHE A 68 8.02 -4.25 12.71
CA PHE A 68 7.24 -3.09 12.29
C PHE A 68 7.81 -1.79 12.89
N ASP A 69 8.06 -1.76 14.20
CA ASP A 69 8.60 -0.60 14.92
C ASP A 69 10.00 -0.21 14.40
N HIS A 70 10.85 -1.21 14.13
CA HIS A 70 12.18 -0.97 13.54
C HIS A 70 12.11 -0.45 12.10
N THR A 71 11.26 -1.08 11.26
CA THR A 71 11.09 -0.71 9.85
C THR A 71 10.52 0.71 9.73
N THR A 72 9.46 1.00 10.48
CA THR A 72 8.84 2.33 10.51
C THR A 72 9.79 3.41 11.00
N LYS A 73 10.60 3.13 12.04
CA LYS A 73 11.64 4.05 12.51
C LYS A 73 12.72 4.29 11.46
N SER A 74 13.19 3.23 10.79
CA SER A 74 14.24 3.35 9.77
C SER A 74 13.78 4.15 8.56
N ILE A 75 12.56 3.89 8.07
CA ILE A 75 11.96 4.63 6.94
C ILE A 75 11.60 6.05 7.38
N GLY A 76 11.07 6.21 8.59
CA GLY A 76 10.75 7.50 9.19
C GLY A 76 11.93 8.46 9.18
N LYS A 77 13.16 7.98 9.43
CA LYS A 77 14.38 8.80 9.35
C LYS A 77 14.58 9.44 7.98
N PHE A 78 14.29 8.72 6.89
CA PHE A 78 14.34 9.28 5.53
C PHE A 78 13.27 10.34 5.28
N ALA A 79 12.14 10.25 5.99
CA ALA A 79 11.06 11.24 5.95
C ALA A 79 11.24 12.40 6.97
N GLY A 80 12.32 12.42 7.76
CA GLY A 80 12.57 13.45 8.78
C GLY A 80 11.94 13.18 10.16
N SER A 81 11.56 11.93 10.46
CA SER A 81 11.01 11.51 11.76
C SER A 81 11.90 10.48 12.48
N GLU A 82 12.29 10.74 13.72
CA GLU A 82 13.11 9.81 14.54
C GLU A 82 12.30 8.88 15.46
N GLU A 83 10.99 9.09 15.57
CA GLU A 83 10.11 8.36 16.47
C GLU A 83 9.51 7.10 15.81
N VAL A 84 9.18 6.11 16.63
CA VAL A 84 8.45 4.92 16.20
C VAL A 84 7.02 5.31 15.83
N LEU A 85 6.52 4.85 14.68
CA LEU A 85 5.16 5.15 14.26
C LEU A 85 4.14 4.42 15.14
N ASN A 86 3.46 5.18 16.01
CA ASN A 86 2.21 4.74 16.57
C ASN A 86 1.05 5.09 15.62
N LEU A 87 0.73 4.16 14.70
CA LEU A 87 -0.38 4.32 13.77
C LEU A 87 -1.72 4.08 14.48
N ASN A 88 -2.38 5.15 14.91
CA ASN A 88 -3.76 5.06 15.40
C ASN A 88 -4.77 5.13 14.24
N LEU A 89 -4.71 4.17 13.31
CA LEU A 89 -5.63 4.13 12.14
C LEU A 89 -7.10 4.04 12.57
N LYS A 90 -7.39 3.47 13.74
CA LYS A 90 -8.74 3.40 14.29
C LYS A 90 -9.32 4.79 14.55
N ASP A 91 -8.51 5.71 15.07
CA ASP A 91 -8.94 7.10 15.30
C ASP A 91 -9.07 7.86 13.98
N MET A 92 -8.15 7.65 13.03
CA MET A 92 -8.22 8.30 11.71
C MET A 92 -9.55 7.98 10.97
N PHE A 93 -10.04 6.74 11.07
CA PHE A 93 -11.29 6.32 10.43
C PHE A 93 -12.52 6.38 11.35
N SER A 94 -12.43 7.03 12.53
CA SER A 94 -13.52 7.02 13.52
C SER A 94 -14.80 7.70 13.05
N GLU A 95 -14.69 8.65 12.12
CA GLU A 95 -15.81 9.47 11.65
C GLU A 95 -16.53 8.88 10.43
N VAL A 96 -15.97 7.84 9.78
CA VAL A 96 -16.51 7.26 8.53
C VAL A 96 -17.96 6.79 8.68
N PHE A 97 -18.30 6.15 9.79
CA PHE A 97 -19.62 5.57 10.03
C PHE A 97 -20.59 6.49 10.78
N LYS A 98 -20.17 7.71 11.12
CA LYS A 98 -21.02 8.68 11.80
C LYS A 98 -21.88 9.47 10.82
N PHE A 99 -22.96 10.04 11.34
CA PHE A 99 -23.75 11.00 10.60
C PHE A 99 -23.01 12.33 10.54
N HIS A 100 -23.01 12.94 9.36
CA HIS A 100 -22.45 14.27 9.09
C HIS A 100 -23.49 15.07 8.33
N SER A 101 -23.60 16.33 8.70
CA SER A 101 -24.48 17.31 8.07
C SER A 101 -23.97 17.70 6.68
N ARG A 102 -24.86 18.33 5.91
CA ARG A 102 -24.50 18.92 4.62
C ARG A 102 -23.49 20.05 4.78
N ASP A 103 -23.64 20.88 5.80
CA ASP A 103 -22.76 22.02 6.05
C ASP A 103 -21.32 21.56 6.33
N GLU A 104 -21.13 20.47 7.10
CA GLU A 104 -19.82 19.85 7.32
C GLU A 104 -19.19 19.35 6.00
N SER A 105 -20.00 18.84 5.07
CA SER A 105 -19.53 18.44 3.74
C SER A 105 -19.08 19.67 2.94
N GLU A 106 -19.88 20.74 2.97
CA GLU A 106 -19.62 21.99 2.26
C GLU A 106 -18.35 22.68 2.79
N GLU A 107 -18.11 22.65 4.10
CA GLU A 107 -16.88 23.15 4.74
C GLU A 107 -15.62 22.46 4.19
N ILE A 108 -15.66 21.14 3.98
CA ILE A 108 -14.57 20.40 3.35
C ILE A 108 -14.36 20.89 1.92
N PHE A 109 -15.43 21.05 1.14
CA PHE A 109 -15.35 21.48 -0.26
C PHE A 109 -14.78 22.89 -0.44
N ILE A 110 -15.06 23.80 0.50
CA ILE A 110 -14.55 25.18 0.46
C ILE A 110 -13.17 25.30 1.10
N ALA A 111 -12.54 24.25 1.61
CA ALA A 111 -11.19 24.30 2.17
C ALA A 111 -10.16 24.81 1.14
N GLY A 112 -9.09 25.46 1.61
CA GLY A 112 -8.02 25.97 0.74
C GLY A 112 -8.36 27.21 -0.09
N THR A 113 -9.43 27.93 0.27
CA THR A 113 -9.72 29.25 -0.29
C THR A 113 -9.12 30.35 0.58
N LYS A 114 -9.15 31.61 0.09
CA LYS A 114 -8.66 32.77 0.84
C LYS A 114 -9.29 32.94 2.22
N LYS A 115 -10.53 32.47 2.41
CA LYS A 115 -11.30 32.66 3.66
C LYS A 115 -11.28 31.44 4.58
N THR A 116 -10.84 30.28 4.09
CA THR A 116 -10.99 28.98 4.76
C THR A 116 -9.66 28.27 4.98
N THR A 117 -8.57 28.83 4.47
CA THR A 117 -7.23 28.34 4.78
C THR A 117 -6.90 28.77 6.22
N PRO A 118 -6.66 27.83 7.14
CA PRO A 118 -6.36 28.14 8.54
C PRO A 118 -5.00 28.85 8.65
N LEU A 119 -4.85 29.65 9.70
CA LEU A 119 -3.53 30.14 10.10
C LEU A 119 -2.68 28.95 10.56
N LEU A 120 -1.35 29.08 10.46
CA LEU A 120 -0.45 27.98 10.82
C LEU A 120 -0.65 27.48 12.27
N GLU A 121 -1.01 28.39 13.18
CA GLU A 121 -1.29 28.10 14.60
C GLU A 121 -2.60 27.33 14.83
N GLU A 122 -3.52 27.37 13.86
CA GLU A 122 -4.82 26.68 13.90
C GLU A 122 -4.77 25.33 13.18
N VAL A 123 -3.65 25.00 12.55
CA VAL A 123 -3.46 23.70 11.86
C VAL A 123 -3.37 22.59 12.91
N SER A 124 -4.22 21.58 12.77
CA SER A 124 -4.21 20.40 13.63
C SER A 124 -2.91 19.61 13.49
N GLU A 125 -2.30 19.30 14.63
CA GLU A 125 -1.18 18.35 14.75
C GLU A 125 -1.65 16.89 14.76
N GLU A 126 -2.93 16.68 15.11
CA GLU A 126 -3.55 15.36 15.12
C GLU A 126 -3.94 14.89 13.72
N TRP A 127 -4.15 13.58 13.59
CA TRP A 127 -4.62 12.97 12.35
C TRP A 127 -5.94 13.60 11.92
N GLY A 128 -6.03 13.95 10.62
CA GLY A 128 -7.31 14.24 10.01
C GLY A 128 -8.24 13.04 10.16
N LYS A 129 -9.55 13.30 10.26
CA LYS A 129 -10.59 12.28 10.38
C LYS A 129 -11.42 12.22 9.10
N PRO A 130 -10.84 11.74 7.98
CA PRO A 130 -11.52 11.73 6.70
C PRO A 130 -12.76 10.83 6.75
N TRP A 131 -13.86 11.29 6.17
CA TRP A 131 -15.11 10.56 6.09
C TRP A 131 -15.86 10.81 4.78
N LEU A 132 -15.69 11.97 4.15
CA LEU A 132 -16.36 12.36 2.91
C LEU A 132 -15.98 11.43 1.75
N PHE A 133 -14.74 10.95 1.70
CA PHE A 133 -14.30 9.97 0.70
C PHE A 133 -15.22 8.75 0.63
N SER A 134 -15.72 8.27 1.78
CA SER A 134 -16.62 7.13 1.84
C SER A 134 -18.00 7.43 1.23
N ARG A 135 -18.48 8.67 1.38
CA ARG A 135 -19.76 9.12 0.79
C ARG A 135 -19.62 9.30 -0.72
N VAL A 136 -18.48 9.81 -1.18
CA VAL A 136 -18.11 9.89 -2.61
C VAL A 136 -18.04 8.50 -3.22
N PHE A 137 -17.42 7.53 -2.53
CA PHE A 137 -17.38 6.14 -2.97
C PHE A 137 -18.78 5.54 -3.12
N VAL A 138 -19.64 5.70 -2.11
CA VAL A 138 -21.02 5.19 -2.16
C VAL A 138 -21.80 5.82 -3.31
N ALA A 139 -21.66 7.12 -3.54
CA ALA A 139 -22.31 7.79 -4.67
C ALA A 139 -21.88 7.16 -6.00
N PHE A 140 -20.57 6.96 -6.22
CA PHE A 140 -20.07 6.31 -7.42
C PHE A 140 -20.48 4.84 -7.54
N ALA A 141 -20.50 4.09 -6.43
CA ALA A 141 -20.95 2.70 -6.43
C ALA A 141 -22.43 2.57 -6.84
N ILE A 142 -23.29 3.48 -6.37
CA ILE A 142 -24.70 3.56 -6.77
C ILE A 142 -24.81 3.90 -8.26
N THR A 143 -24.05 4.90 -8.74
CA THR A 143 -24.03 5.27 -10.16
C THR A 143 -23.57 4.12 -11.03
N PHE A 144 -22.50 3.43 -10.63
CA PHE A 144 -21.98 2.25 -11.32
C PHE A 144 -23.03 1.14 -11.40
N LEU A 145 -23.68 0.82 -10.27
CA LEU A 145 -24.72 -0.20 -10.20
C LEU A 145 -25.90 0.15 -11.11
N ALA A 146 -26.34 1.41 -11.12
CA ALA A 146 -27.43 1.86 -11.99
C ALA A 146 -27.07 1.73 -13.48
N LEU A 147 -25.85 2.15 -13.86
CA LEU A 147 -25.35 2.00 -15.23
C LEU A 147 -25.18 0.53 -15.62
N TRP A 148 -24.78 -0.32 -14.67
CA TRP A 148 -24.64 -1.75 -14.90
C TRP A 148 -26.00 -2.38 -15.16
N ILE A 149 -27.01 -2.09 -14.35
CA ILE A 149 -28.38 -2.54 -14.57
C ILE A 149 -28.92 -2.06 -15.92
N LEU A 150 -28.69 -0.79 -16.29
CA LEU A 150 -29.06 -0.26 -17.60
C LEU A 150 -28.42 -1.04 -18.75
N SER A 151 -27.13 -1.38 -18.63
CA SER A 151 -26.41 -2.14 -19.64
C SER A 151 -26.83 -3.62 -19.69
N SER A 152 -26.95 -4.28 -18.53
CA SER A 152 -27.14 -5.74 -18.46
C SER A 152 -28.60 -6.18 -18.58
N THR A 153 -29.52 -5.41 -18.00
CA THR A 153 -30.94 -5.80 -17.91
C THR A 153 -31.77 -5.17 -19.03
N PHE A 154 -31.43 -3.94 -19.41
CA PHE A 154 -32.13 -3.21 -20.47
C PHE A 154 -31.37 -3.23 -21.80
N GLU A 155 -30.25 -3.95 -21.88
CA GLU A 155 -29.41 -4.08 -23.09
C GLU A 155 -29.05 -2.73 -23.72
N ASN A 156 -28.92 -1.68 -22.89
CA ASN A 156 -28.65 -0.34 -23.37
C ASN A 156 -27.15 -0.09 -23.54
N GLU A 157 -26.65 -0.25 -24.77
CA GLU A 157 -25.24 -0.03 -25.11
C GLU A 157 -24.76 1.40 -24.82
N LEU A 158 -25.65 2.40 -24.77
CA LEU A 158 -25.29 3.77 -24.43
C LEU A 158 -24.85 3.92 -22.96
N ALA A 159 -25.12 2.92 -22.10
CA ALA A 159 -24.62 2.88 -20.74
C ALA A 159 -23.14 2.46 -20.64
N ILE A 160 -22.59 1.81 -21.67
CA ILE A 160 -21.22 1.25 -21.66
C ILE A 160 -20.16 2.34 -21.46
N PRO A 161 -20.15 3.49 -22.19
CA PRO A 161 -19.18 4.54 -21.93
C PRO A 161 -19.25 5.08 -20.49
N GLY A 162 -20.46 5.16 -19.93
CA GLY A 162 -20.67 5.52 -18.54
C GLY A 162 -20.07 4.51 -17.57
N LEU A 163 -20.25 3.21 -17.83
CA LEU A 163 -19.65 2.13 -17.03
C LEU A 163 -18.13 2.17 -17.02
N ILE A 164 -17.53 2.36 -18.19
CA ILE A 164 -16.08 2.49 -18.35
C ILE A 164 -15.57 3.68 -17.52
N PHE A 165 -16.21 4.84 -17.70
CA PHE A 165 -15.81 6.08 -17.03
C PHE A 165 -15.96 5.98 -15.51
N ILE A 166 -17.13 5.59 -15.01
CA ILE A 166 -17.39 5.50 -13.57
C ILE A 166 -16.56 4.38 -12.94
N GLY A 167 -16.41 3.23 -13.61
CA GLY A 167 -15.57 2.13 -13.15
C GLY A 167 -14.11 2.56 -12.96
N ALA A 168 -13.54 3.27 -13.93
CA ALA A 168 -12.19 3.81 -13.86
C ALA A 168 -12.03 4.97 -12.87
N LEU A 169 -13.08 5.76 -12.64
CA LEU A 169 -13.04 6.95 -11.78
C LEU A 169 -13.25 6.65 -10.28
N THR A 170 -14.04 5.63 -9.96
CA THR A 170 -14.59 5.40 -8.61
C THR A 170 -13.51 5.38 -7.53
N VAL A 171 -12.50 4.52 -7.66
CA VAL A 171 -11.44 4.37 -6.64
C VAL A 171 -10.42 5.52 -6.71
N PRO A 172 -9.92 5.94 -7.90
CA PRO A 172 -9.00 7.06 -7.98
C PRO A 172 -9.52 8.36 -7.39
N LEU A 173 -10.77 8.76 -7.69
CA LEU A 173 -11.32 10.00 -7.14
C LEU A 173 -11.64 9.88 -5.65
N THR A 174 -12.16 8.72 -5.21
CA THR A 174 -12.37 8.45 -3.78
C THR A 174 -11.05 8.57 -3.00
N GLY A 175 -9.98 7.94 -3.47
CA GLY A 175 -8.66 8.04 -2.85
C GLY A 175 -8.12 9.46 -2.85
N LEU A 176 -8.37 10.24 -3.90
CA LEU A 176 -7.98 11.65 -3.93
C LEU A 176 -8.71 12.48 -2.87
N ILE A 177 -10.01 12.25 -2.68
CA ILE A 177 -10.78 12.93 -1.61
C ILE A 177 -10.24 12.53 -0.24
N PHE A 178 -9.83 11.27 -0.03
CA PHE A 178 -9.16 10.85 1.20
C PHE A 178 -7.87 11.66 1.47
N PHE A 179 -7.01 11.84 0.46
CA PHE A 179 -5.80 12.67 0.59
C PHE A 179 -6.13 14.15 0.82
N PHE A 180 -7.18 14.66 0.20
CA PHE A 180 -7.64 16.03 0.36
C PHE A 180 -8.12 16.30 1.79
N GLU A 181 -8.97 15.44 2.34
CA GLU A 181 -9.44 15.51 3.73
C GLU A 181 -8.30 15.35 4.74
N SER A 182 -7.34 14.48 4.42
CA SER A 182 -6.20 14.21 5.31
C SER A 182 -5.12 15.29 5.29
N ASN A 183 -5.21 16.28 4.39
CA ASN A 183 -4.26 17.39 4.36
C ASN A 183 -4.55 18.40 5.47
N ALA A 184 -3.89 18.24 6.62
CA ALA A 184 -4.06 19.09 7.80
C ALA A 184 -3.92 20.59 7.50
N PHE A 185 -3.04 20.98 6.57
CA PHE A 185 -2.81 22.40 6.24
C PHE A 185 -4.01 23.07 5.55
N LYS A 186 -4.93 22.31 4.95
CA LYS A 186 -6.15 22.80 4.27
C LYS A 186 -5.91 24.05 3.40
N ASN A 187 -4.77 24.11 2.71
CA ASN A 187 -4.29 25.30 1.99
C ASN A 187 -4.27 25.13 0.47
N MET A 188 -4.91 24.08 -0.05
CA MET A 188 -5.10 23.85 -1.48
C MET A 188 -6.59 23.68 -1.72
N SER A 189 -7.16 24.46 -2.64
CA SER A 189 -8.59 24.35 -2.96
C SER A 189 -8.90 23.08 -3.74
N LEU A 190 -10.12 22.56 -3.59
CA LEU A 190 -10.55 21.41 -4.38
C LEU A 190 -10.44 21.70 -5.90
N PHE A 191 -10.68 22.95 -6.33
CA PHE A 191 -10.53 23.32 -7.73
C PHE A 191 -9.09 23.12 -8.25
N GLU A 192 -8.07 23.53 -7.49
CA GLU A 192 -6.68 23.28 -7.87
C GLU A 192 -6.35 21.78 -7.85
N VAL A 193 -6.90 21.04 -6.88
CA VAL A 193 -6.72 19.58 -6.78
C VAL A 193 -7.33 18.86 -7.99
N LEU A 194 -8.56 19.21 -8.38
CA LEU A 194 -9.21 18.66 -9.58
C LEU A 194 -8.49 19.08 -10.87
N LYS A 195 -7.93 20.29 -10.93
CA LYS A 195 -7.10 20.71 -12.06
C LYS A 195 -5.84 19.84 -12.19
N MET A 196 -5.17 19.52 -11.08
CA MET A 196 -4.03 18.60 -11.08
C MET A 196 -4.44 17.17 -11.45
N PHE A 197 -5.61 16.73 -10.99
CA PHE A 197 -6.19 15.44 -11.37
C PHE A 197 -6.41 15.35 -12.88
N PHE A 198 -7.20 16.25 -13.47
CA PHE A 198 -7.52 16.17 -14.90
C PHE A 198 -6.34 16.58 -15.80
N VAL A 199 -5.81 17.80 -15.61
CA VAL A 199 -4.77 18.34 -16.50
C VAL A 199 -3.42 17.70 -16.19
N GLY A 200 -3.06 17.58 -14.92
CA GLY A 200 -1.80 16.95 -14.52
C GLY A 200 -1.75 15.45 -14.87
N GLY A 201 -2.86 14.72 -14.68
CA GLY A 201 -2.97 13.31 -15.07
C GLY A 201 -2.82 13.06 -16.58
N VAL A 202 -3.45 13.89 -17.42
CA VAL A 202 -3.30 13.77 -18.88
C VAL A 202 -1.90 14.18 -19.33
N ILE A 203 -1.33 15.25 -18.78
CA ILE A 203 0.02 15.68 -19.15
C ILE A 203 1.06 14.65 -18.70
N SER A 204 0.87 13.94 -17.57
CA SER A 204 1.79 12.87 -17.16
C SER A 204 1.70 11.64 -18.06
N LEU A 205 0.53 11.32 -18.62
CA LEU A 205 0.41 10.33 -19.70
C LEU A 205 1.19 10.76 -20.94
N ILE A 206 1.03 12.01 -21.39
CA ILE A 206 1.81 12.55 -22.53
C ILE A 206 3.30 12.48 -22.24
N SER A 207 3.73 12.86 -21.03
CA SER A 207 5.13 12.78 -20.61
C SER A 207 5.65 11.34 -20.67
N THR A 208 4.84 10.38 -20.25
CA THR A 208 5.18 8.96 -20.27
C THR A 208 5.34 8.46 -21.71
N MET A 209 4.42 8.83 -22.60
CA MET A 209 4.51 8.50 -24.04
C MET A 209 5.78 9.06 -24.67
N ILE A 210 6.15 10.31 -24.35
CA ILE A 210 7.40 10.91 -24.82
C ILE A 210 8.61 10.12 -24.31
N LEU A 211 8.62 9.74 -23.03
CA LEU A 211 9.73 9.01 -22.42
C LEU A 211 9.90 7.61 -22.99
N TYR A 212 8.82 6.94 -23.40
CA TYR A 212 8.90 5.63 -24.07
C TYR A 212 9.68 5.67 -25.39
N HIS A 213 9.82 6.83 -26.06
CA HIS A 213 10.68 6.95 -27.24
C HIS A 213 12.19 6.80 -26.94
N PHE A 214 12.59 6.93 -25.67
CA PHE A 214 13.99 6.86 -25.25
C PHE A 214 14.36 5.51 -24.61
N VAL A 215 13.43 4.56 -24.56
CA VAL A 215 13.63 3.25 -23.95
C VAL A 215 13.31 2.16 -24.99
N THR A 216 14.05 1.05 -24.94
CA THR A 216 13.83 -0.10 -25.81
C THR A 216 13.47 -1.30 -24.95
N PHE A 217 12.43 -2.02 -25.36
CA PHE A 217 11.97 -3.22 -24.67
C PHE A 217 12.68 -4.47 -25.19
N SER A 218 12.49 -5.59 -24.50
CA SER A 218 13.05 -6.87 -24.87
C SER A 218 12.50 -7.36 -26.22
N LYS A 219 13.24 -8.29 -26.86
CA LYS A 219 12.74 -8.97 -28.06
C LYS A 219 11.46 -9.74 -27.79
N ASP A 220 11.35 -10.36 -26.61
CA ASP A 220 10.16 -11.15 -26.23
C ASP A 220 8.90 -10.27 -26.20
N TYR A 221 9.03 -9.02 -25.77
CA TYR A 221 7.95 -8.04 -25.83
C TYR A 221 7.56 -7.69 -27.28
N TYR A 222 8.54 -7.43 -28.16
CA TYR A 222 8.26 -7.08 -29.55
C TYR A 222 7.76 -8.25 -30.41
N ASP A 223 8.28 -9.45 -30.18
CA ASP A 223 8.01 -10.63 -31.00
C ASP A 223 6.76 -11.39 -30.52
N TYR A 224 6.48 -11.41 -29.22
CA TYR A 224 5.41 -12.21 -28.60
C TYR A 224 4.43 -11.42 -27.73
N GLY A 225 4.67 -10.13 -27.47
CA GLY A 225 3.87 -9.35 -26.54
C GLY A 225 4.03 -9.78 -25.07
N ALA A 226 5.06 -10.58 -24.77
CA ALA A 226 5.30 -11.12 -23.44
C ALA A 226 6.23 -10.19 -22.66
N MET A 227 5.73 -9.64 -21.54
CA MET A 227 6.51 -8.70 -20.73
C MET A 227 7.48 -9.44 -19.81
N THR A 228 8.78 -9.18 -19.97
CA THR A 228 9.82 -9.70 -19.06
C THR A 228 9.89 -8.86 -17.78
N VAL A 229 10.62 -9.35 -16.76
CA VAL A 229 10.90 -8.57 -15.54
C VAL A 229 11.65 -7.28 -15.85
N PHE A 230 12.53 -7.29 -16.86
CA PHE A 230 13.23 -6.09 -17.30
C PHE A 230 12.27 -5.09 -17.96
N ASP A 231 11.34 -5.57 -18.79
CA ASP A 231 10.34 -4.71 -19.43
C ASP A 231 9.42 -4.06 -18.39
N ALA A 232 8.94 -4.83 -17.41
CA ALA A 232 8.16 -4.32 -16.28
C ALA A 232 8.95 -3.29 -15.44
N LEU A 233 10.26 -3.49 -15.27
CA LEU A 233 11.13 -2.50 -14.64
C LEU A 233 11.19 -1.20 -15.43
N MET A 234 11.30 -1.29 -16.76
CA MET A 234 11.35 -0.14 -17.64
C MET A 234 10.01 0.60 -17.70
N VAL A 235 8.88 -0.11 -17.76
CA VAL A 235 7.53 0.47 -17.64
C VAL A 235 7.43 1.26 -16.33
N GLY A 236 7.62 0.59 -15.20
CA GLY A 236 7.55 1.25 -13.89
C GLY A 236 8.47 2.47 -13.77
N LEU A 237 9.71 2.38 -14.28
CA LEU A 237 10.64 3.52 -14.24
C LEU A 237 10.17 4.69 -15.11
N VAL A 238 9.77 4.42 -16.36
CA VAL A 238 9.37 5.44 -17.33
C VAL A 238 8.11 6.15 -16.88
N GLU A 239 7.10 5.40 -16.43
CA GLU A 239 5.83 5.99 -16.03
C GLU A 239 5.94 6.79 -14.74
N GLU A 240 6.64 6.28 -13.73
CA GLU A 240 6.82 7.01 -12.48
C GLU A 240 7.71 8.24 -12.68
N MET A 241 8.68 8.19 -13.60
CA MET A 241 9.45 9.38 -14.03
C MET A 241 8.55 10.41 -14.72
N GLY A 242 7.71 9.99 -15.67
CA GLY A 242 6.76 10.86 -16.36
C GLY A 242 5.82 11.58 -15.40
N LYS A 243 5.29 10.87 -14.40
CA LYS A 243 4.49 11.47 -13.31
C LYS A 243 5.33 12.41 -12.45
N ALA A 244 6.54 12.00 -12.04
CA ALA A 244 7.43 12.81 -11.21
C ALA A 244 7.73 14.19 -11.82
N LEU A 245 7.96 14.27 -13.14
CA LEU A 245 8.20 15.54 -13.84
C LEU A 245 7.03 16.52 -13.67
N ILE A 246 5.80 16.03 -13.80
CA ILE A 246 4.60 16.86 -13.68
C ILE A 246 4.33 17.23 -12.21
N ILE A 247 4.59 16.31 -11.28
CA ILE A 247 4.51 16.58 -9.85
C ILE A 247 5.52 17.67 -9.45
N ILE A 248 6.77 17.60 -9.91
CA ILE A 248 7.80 18.62 -9.69
C ILE A 248 7.32 19.99 -10.18
N TYR A 249 6.74 20.04 -11.38
CA TYR A 249 6.18 21.28 -11.93
C TYR A 249 5.14 21.90 -11.00
N PHE A 250 4.15 21.13 -10.54
CA PHE A 250 3.09 21.65 -9.66
C PHE A 250 3.60 21.97 -8.25
N VAL A 251 4.51 21.17 -7.69
CA VAL A 251 5.13 21.45 -6.38
C VAL A 251 5.92 22.77 -6.42
N ASN A 252 6.69 23.02 -7.48
CA ASN A 252 7.43 24.27 -7.65
C ASN A 252 6.50 25.45 -7.96
N LYS A 253 5.50 25.26 -8.83
CA LYS A 253 4.50 26.29 -9.16
C LYS A 253 3.73 26.77 -7.93
N ASN A 254 3.31 25.82 -7.08
CA ASN A 254 2.59 26.11 -5.85
C ASN A 254 3.52 26.57 -4.70
N LYS A 255 4.85 26.58 -4.92
CA LYS A 255 5.87 26.96 -3.93
C LYS A 255 5.68 26.27 -2.57
N THR A 256 5.20 25.03 -2.59
CA THR A 256 4.92 24.30 -1.35
C THR A 256 6.16 23.59 -0.85
N TYR A 257 6.39 23.67 0.46
CA TYR A 257 7.42 22.94 1.21
C TYR A 257 6.78 21.97 2.22
N LYS A 258 5.47 21.77 2.14
CA LYS A 258 4.66 20.97 3.09
C LYS A 258 4.49 19.54 2.58
N ILE A 259 4.91 18.54 3.35
CA ILE A 259 4.91 17.13 2.95
C ILE A 259 3.49 16.65 2.58
N LEU A 260 2.48 17.04 3.37
CA LEU A 260 1.08 16.70 3.10
C LEU A 260 0.56 17.30 1.79
N ASN A 261 1.06 18.48 1.39
CA ASN A 261 0.76 19.03 0.07
C ASN A 261 1.46 18.23 -1.04
N GLY A 262 2.68 17.77 -0.80
CA GLY A 262 3.37 16.86 -1.72
C GLY A 262 2.58 15.57 -1.96
N LEU A 263 2.09 14.94 -0.89
CA LEU A 263 1.20 13.78 -0.96
C LEU A 263 -0.06 14.07 -1.78
N LEU A 264 -0.73 15.19 -1.51
CA LEU A 264 -1.96 15.57 -2.21
C LEU A 264 -1.74 15.88 -3.70
N ILE A 265 -0.67 16.61 -4.05
CA ILE A 265 -0.32 16.92 -5.45
C ILE A 265 0.01 15.63 -6.20
N GLY A 266 0.85 14.77 -5.61
CA GLY A 266 1.21 13.48 -6.17
C GLY A 266 -0.01 12.58 -6.35
N GLY A 267 -0.82 12.44 -5.31
CA GLY A 267 -2.06 11.67 -5.32
C GLY A 267 -3.05 12.16 -6.38
N ALA A 268 -3.19 13.48 -6.56
CA ALA A 268 -4.07 14.05 -7.60
C ALA A 268 -3.62 13.63 -9.00
N ILE A 269 -2.35 13.84 -9.33
CA ILE A 269 -1.78 13.51 -10.65
C ILE A 269 -1.84 12.00 -10.91
N GLY A 270 -1.47 11.18 -9.91
CA GLY A 270 -1.51 9.72 -10.00
C GLY A 270 -2.92 9.16 -10.14
N ALA A 271 -3.89 9.74 -9.43
CA ALA A 271 -5.30 9.37 -9.55
C ALA A 271 -5.84 9.70 -10.95
N GLY A 272 -5.49 10.87 -11.48
CA GLY A 272 -5.85 11.27 -12.85
C GLY A 272 -5.26 10.33 -13.90
N PHE A 273 -3.96 10.02 -13.77
CA PHE A 273 -3.28 9.03 -14.61
C PHE A 273 -4.01 7.68 -14.58
N ALA A 274 -4.27 7.14 -13.37
CA ALA A 274 -4.94 5.85 -13.18
C ALA A 274 -6.32 5.80 -13.84
N MET A 275 -7.11 6.88 -13.70
CA MET A 275 -8.45 6.97 -14.26
C MET A 275 -8.40 6.91 -15.79
N PHE A 276 -7.62 7.77 -16.44
CA PHE A 276 -7.58 7.85 -17.90
C PHE A 276 -6.98 6.60 -18.53
N GLU A 277 -5.93 6.06 -17.91
CA GLU A 277 -5.31 4.83 -18.34
C GLU A 277 -6.28 3.63 -18.21
N SER A 278 -6.92 3.46 -17.04
CA SER A 278 -7.86 2.37 -16.81
C SER A 278 -9.04 2.44 -17.77
N ALA A 279 -9.57 3.63 -18.03
CA ALA A 279 -10.64 3.82 -19.02
C ALA A 279 -10.20 3.34 -20.42
N GLY A 280 -8.97 3.67 -20.83
CA GLY A 280 -8.39 3.20 -22.09
C GLY A 280 -8.29 1.69 -22.16
N TYR A 281 -7.73 1.04 -21.13
CA TYR A 281 -7.61 -0.41 -21.09
C TYR A 281 -8.97 -1.12 -21.08
N ILE A 282 -9.95 -0.61 -20.33
CA ILE A 282 -11.30 -1.20 -20.31
C ILE A 282 -11.95 -1.08 -21.70
N LEU A 283 -11.82 0.08 -22.36
CA LEU A 283 -12.33 0.27 -23.71
C LEU A 283 -11.66 -0.67 -24.71
N THR A 284 -10.32 -0.72 -24.71
CA THR A 284 -9.57 -1.62 -25.61
C THR A 284 -9.93 -3.08 -25.36
N PHE A 285 -10.11 -3.50 -24.11
CA PHE A 285 -10.57 -4.86 -23.81
C PHE A 285 -11.97 -5.13 -24.36
N SER A 286 -12.91 -4.20 -24.16
CA SER A 286 -14.27 -4.29 -24.67
C SER A 286 -14.35 -4.40 -26.20
N LEU A 287 -13.36 -3.88 -26.93
CA LEU A 287 -13.35 -3.90 -28.40
C LEU A 287 -12.66 -5.15 -28.98
N ASN A 288 -11.75 -5.78 -28.23
CA ASN A 288 -10.90 -6.86 -28.74
C ASN A 288 -11.28 -8.25 -28.22
N TYR A 289 -12.08 -8.33 -27.15
CA TYR A 289 -12.46 -9.60 -26.52
C TYR A 289 -13.97 -9.68 -26.36
N ASP A 290 -14.54 -10.86 -26.67
CA ASP A 290 -15.96 -11.17 -26.45
C ASP A 290 -16.19 -11.64 -25.00
N GLU A 291 -15.59 -10.91 -24.05
CA GLU A 291 -15.68 -11.17 -22.62
C GLU A 291 -16.38 -10.04 -21.90
N SER A 292 -16.94 -10.36 -20.72
CA SER A 292 -17.59 -9.35 -19.90
C SER A 292 -16.59 -8.27 -19.46
N ILE A 293 -16.83 -7.03 -19.90
CA ILE A 293 -16.06 -5.85 -19.50
C ILE A 293 -15.97 -5.68 -17.98
N ILE A 294 -16.97 -6.22 -17.26
CA ILE A 294 -17.11 -6.11 -15.81
C ILE A 294 -15.94 -6.76 -15.08
N ASN A 295 -15.40 -7.87 -15.58
CA ASN A 295 -14.25 -8.53 -14.94
C ASN A 295 -13.03 -7.61 -14.91
N LEU A 296 -12.72 -6.96 -16.04
CA LEU A 296 -11.60 -6.04 -16.12
C LEU A 296 -11.87 -4.75 -15.33
N VAL A 297 -13.10 -4.22 -15.38
CA VAL A 297 -13.49 -3.06 -14.57
C VAL A 297 -13.25 -3.34 -13.08
N PHE A 298 -13.71 -4.48 -12.56
CA PHE A 298 -13.49 -4.85 -11.16
C PHE A 298 -12.01 -5.04 -10.84
N LEU A 299 -11.27 -5.72 -11.70
CA LEU A 299 -9.83 -5.90 -11.51
C LEU A 299 -9.13 -4.54 -11.38
N ARG A 300 -9.35 -3.64 -12.34
CA ARG A 300 -8.75 -2.30 -12.36
C ARG A 300 -9.18 -1.47 -11.16
N ALA A 301 -10.48 -1.45 -10.84
CA ALA A 301 -11.02 -0.66 -9.75
C ALA A 301 -10.48 -1.11 -8.38
N TRP A 302 -10.49 -2.41 -8.08
CA TRP A 302 -10.03 -2.89 -6.78
C TRP A 302 -8.51 -2.73 -6.62
N THR A 303 -7.72 -3.01 -7.67
CA THR A 303 -6.27 -2.83 -7.59
C THR A 303 -5.86 -1.36 -7.49
N ALA A 304 -6.67 -0.43 -8.01
CA ALA A 304 -6.39 1.01 -7.94
C ALA A 304 -6.24 1.55 -6.51
N ILE A 305 -6.69 0.81 -5.50
CA ILE A 305 -6.48 1.13 -4.08
C ILE A 305 -4.98 1.24 -3.75
N GLY A 306 -4.10 0.48 -4.43
CA GLY A 306 -2.68 0.39 -4.11
C GLY A 306 -1.71 0.74 -5.23
N THR A 307 -2.17 1.28 -6.36
CA THR A 307 -1.34 1.53 -7.55
C THR A 307 -1.01 3.03 -7.75
N HIS A 308 -1.12 3.57 -8.98
CA HIS A 308 -0.54 4.86 -9.39
C HIS A 308 -0.88 6.03 -8.47
N LEU A 309 -2.10 6.07 -7.90
CA LEU A 309 -2.49 7.09 -6.94
C LEU A 309 -1.55 7.13 -5.73
N VAL A 310 -1.29 5.96 -5.15
CA VAL A 310 -0.44 5.79 -3.97
C VAL A 310 1.03 5.99 -4.33
N TRP A 311 1.50 5.40 -5.42
CA TRP A 311 2.88 5.54 -5.89
C TRP A 311 3.25 7.00 -6.19
N SER A 312 2.34 7.74 -6.83
CA SER A 312 2.54 9.16 -7.14
C SER A 312 2.47 10.04 -5.89
N ALA A 313 1.60 9.72 -4.92
CA ALA A 313 1.57 10.41 -3.64
C ALA A 313 2.91 10.26 -2.90
N ILE A 314 3.48 9.05 -2.84
CA ILE A 314 4.81 8.78 -2.28
C ILE A 314 5.87 9.65 -2.96
N ILE A 315 5.88 9.70 -4.30
CA ILE A 315 6.82 10.52 -5.08
C ILE A 315 6.63 12.01 -4.77
N GLY A 316 5.40 12.51 -4.68
CA GLY A 316 5.12 13.91 -4.36
C GLY A 316 5.60 14.32 -2.98
N ALA A 317 5.44 13.46 -1.98
CA ALA A 317 6.02 13.66 -0.65
C ALA A 317 7.56 13.70 -0.70
N ALA A 318 8.16 12.75 -1.42
CA ALA A 318 9.61 12.63 -1.58
C ALA A 318 10.25 13.86 -2.24
N ILE A 319 9.58 14.42 -3.27
CA ILE A 319 9.99 15.66 -3.92
C ILE A 319 10.03 16.80 -2.91
N VAL A 320 8.98 16.95 -2.09
CA VAL A 320 8.92 18.01 -1.07
C VAL A 320 10.00 17.82 0.00
N ILE A 321 10.21 16.59 0.48
CA ILE A 321 11.25 16.26 1.46
C ILE A 321 12.65 16.63 0.93
N ALA A 322 12.93 16.34 -0.35
CA ALA A 322 14.25 16.57 -0.92
C ALA A 322 14.53 18.03 -1.29
N LYS A 323 13.50 18.81 -1.65
CA LYS A 323 13.68 20.25 -1.98
C LYS A 323 13.68 21.17 -0.77
N GLU A 324 13.11 20.73 0.35
CA GLU A 324 12.92 21.53 1.55
C GLU A 324 12.22 22.87 1.22
N HIS A 325 12.78 24.02 1.60
CA HIS A 325 12.21 25.35 1.31
C HIS A 325 12.54 25.88 -0.10
N ASN A 326 13.39 25.20 -0.87
CA ASN A 326 13.86 25.65 -2.18
C ASN A 326 13.00 25.10 -3.32
N ASN A 327 13.24 25.54 -4.56
CA ASN A 327 12.68 24.85 -5.73
C ASN A 327 13.41 23.52 -5.96
N PHE A 328 12.66 22.48 -6.34
CA PHE A 328 13.26 21.22 -6.73
C PHE A 328 14.05 21.42 -8.03
N GLY A 329 15.34 21.07 -8.00
CA GLY A 329 16.24 21.11 -9.14
C GLY A 329 17.09 19.85 -9.25
N PHE A 330 18.05 19.84 -10.18
CA PHE A 330 18.87 18.66 -10.49
C PHE A 330 19.62 18.07 -9.28
N ARG A 331 20.06 18.90 -8.33
CA ARG A 331 20.76 18.43 -7.12
C ARG A 331 19.85 17.60 -6.22
N ASN A 332 18.54 17.87 -6.23
CA ASN A 332 17.56 17.13 -5.43
C ASN A 332 17.23 15.77 -6.06
N ALA A 333 17.43 15.59 -7.36
CA ALA A 333 17.19 14.32 -8.04
C ALA A 333 18.16 13.21 -7.59
N VAL A 334 19.32 13.57 -7.03
CA VAL A 334 20.30 12.63 -6.46
C VAL A 334 20.22 12.57 -4.92
N ASP A 335 19.23 13.24 -4.30
CA ASP A 335 19.01 13.17 -2.86
C ASP A 335 18.60 11.74 -2.48
N LYS A 336 19.26 11.17 -1.47
CA LYS A 336 19.03 9.78 -1.03
C LYS A 336 17.60 9.54 -0.55
N ARG A 337 16.96 10.55 0.05
CA ARG A 337 15.56 10.48 0.52
C ARG A 337 14.63 10.42 -0.68
N PHE A 338 14.85 11.28 -1.68
CA PHE A 338 14.08 11.25 -2.93
C PHE A 338 14.23 9.89 -3.64
N LEU A 339 15.47 9.47 -3.88
CA LEU A 339 15.76 8.21 -4.58
C LEU A 339 15.14 7.00 -3.88
N PHE A 340 15.19 6.95 -2.54
CA PHE A 340 14.59 5.85 -1.77
C PHE A 340 13.09 5.72 -2.04
N PHE A 341 12.33 6.80 -1.90
CA PHE A 341 10.87 6.76 -2.09
C PHE A 341 10.48 6.65 -3.56
N PHE A 342 11.21 7.31 -4.47
CA PHE A 342 11.00 7.19 -5.91
C PHE A 342 11.22 5.76 -6.40
N LEU A 343 12.36 5.15 -6.04
CA LEU A 343 12.65 3.77 -6.42
C LEU A 343 11.72 2.77 -5.74
N SER A 344 11.23 3.06 -4.52
CA SER A 344 10.19 2.23 -3.89
C SER A 344 8.92 2.20 -4.74
N SER A 345 8.45 3.36 -5.24
CA SER A 345 7.31 3.43 -6.16
C SER A 345 7.57 2.70 -7.48
N VAL A 346 8.76 2.88 -8.08
CA VAL A 346 9.16 2.16 -9.31
C VAL A 346 9.12 0.65 -9.08
N ILE A 347 9.72 0.15 -8.00
CA ILE A 347 9.76 -1.28 -7.69
C ILE A 347 8.34 -1.82 -7.48
N LEU A 348 7.50 -1.13 -6.70
CA LEU A 348 6.11 -1.54 -6.48
C LEU A 348 5.33 -1.65 -7.80
N HIS A 349 5.50 -0.67 -8.69
CA HIS A 349 4.89 -0.66 -10.01
C HIS A 349 5.40 -1.83 -10.86
N SER A 350 6.72 -1.98 -10.99
CA SER A 350 7.31 -3.05 -11.78
C SER A 350 6.89 -4.44 -11.30
N PHE A 351 6.79 -4.67 -10.00
CA PHE A 351 6.26 -5.94 -9.49
C PHE A 351 4.79 -6.14 -9.80
N TRP A 352 3.98 -5.08 -9.79
CA TRP A 352 2.57 -5.15 -10.17
C TRP A 352 2.40 -5.64 -11.61
N ASP A 353 3.25 -5.14 -12.52
CA ASP A 353 3.29 -5.49 -13.95
C ASP A 353 3.78 -6.91 -14.24
N THR A 354 4.59 -7.48 -13.36
CA THR A 354 5.11 -8.85 -13.59
C THR A 354 4.02 -9.92 -13.47
N SER A 355 4.20 -11.01 -14.21
CA SER A 355 3.42 -12.26 -14.06
C SER A 355 3.83 -13.10 -12.84
N ILE A 356 4.72 -12.60 -11.99
CA ILE A 356 5.14 -13.28 -10.75
C ILE A 356 3.94 -13.31 -9.80
N THR A 357 3.71 -14.46 -9.15
CA THR A 357 2.65 -14.62 -8.15
C THR A 357 3.25 -14.80 -6.75
N PHE A 358 2.54 -14.36 -5.72
CA PHE A 358 2.88 -14.66 -4.33
C PHE A 358 1.92 -15.72 -3.80
N PHE A 359 2.45 -16.77 -3.16
CA PHE A 359 1.64 -17.89 -2.65
C PHE A 359 0.74 -18.54 -3.74
N GLY A 360 1.14 -18.47 -5.00
CA GLY A 360 0.37 -18.97 -6.14
C GLY A 360 -0.85 -18.14 -6.53
N SER A 361 -0.99 -16.89 -6.05
CA SER A 361 -2.13 -16.02 -6.34
C SER A 361 -1.71 -14.58 -6.70
N ASP A 362 -2.26 -14.05 -7.80
CA ASP A 362 -2.12 -12.63 -8.15
C ASP A 362 -2.81 -11.71 -7.14
N ASN A 363 -3.94 -12.13 -6.55
CA ASN A 363 -4.60 -11.34 -5.53
C ASN A 363 -3.72 -11.18 -4.29
N ALA A 364 -3.00 -12.24 -3.89
CA ALA A 364 -2.05 -12.14 -2.78
C ALA A 364 -0.90 -11.17 -3.09
N LYS A 365 -0.43 -11.13 -4.35
CA LYS A 365 0.51 -10.10 -4.83
C LYS A 365 -0.05 -8.71 -4.68
N PHE A 366 -1.23 -8.45 -5.24
CA PHE A 366 -1.84 -7.11 -5.21
C PHE A 366 -2.11 -6.63 -3.78
N ILE A 367 -2.54 -7.51 -2.88
CA ILE A 367 -2.70 -7.20 -1.45
C ILE A 367 -1.35 -6.81 -0.83
N LEU A 368 -0.31 -7.61 -1.03
CA LEU A 368 1.00 -7.36 -0.42
C LEU A 368 1.62 -6.05 -0.90
N LEU A 369 1.55 -5.77 -2.20
CA LEU A 369 2.01 -4.51 -2.79
C LEU A 369 1.21 -3.33 -2.23
N SER A 370 -0.12 -3.46 -2.16
CA SER A 370 -1.00 -2.41 -1.62
C SER A 370 -0.69 -2.10 -0.15
N VAL A 371 -0.55 -3.13 0.70
CA VAL A 371 -0.20 -2.97 2.12
C VAL A 371 1.15 -2.27 2.28
N THR A 372 2.13 -2.64 1.45
CA THR A 372 3.47 -2.04 1.47
C THR A 372 3.42 -0.57 1.06
N ALA A 373 2.68 -0.25 -0.01
CA ALA A 373 2.52 1.12 -0.50
C ALA A 373 1.80 2.01 0.53
N TRP A 374 0.72 1.52 1.15
CA TRP A 374 0.00 2.24 2.19
C TRP A 374 0.80 2.41 3.48
N LEU A 375 1.66 1.45 3.83
CA LEU A 375 2.59 1.64 4.94
C LEU A 375 3.49 2.86 4.71
N LEU A 376 4.05 3.01 3.50
CA LEU A 376 4.85 4.19 3.14
C LEU A 376 4.03 5.48 3.22
N ILE A 377 2.78 5.47 2.74
CA ILE A 377 1.87 6.62 2.87
C ILE A 377 1.68 7.02 4.32
N PHE A 378 1.36 6.09 5.22
CA PHE A 378 1.12 6.43 6.62
C PHE A 378 2.38 6.95 7.31
N ILE A 379 3.56 6.45 6.92
CA ILE A 379 4.85 6.98 7.37
C ILE A 379 5.02 8.45 6.94
N LEU A 380 4.75 8.74 5.67
CA LEU A 380 4.85 10.09 5.11
C LEU A 380 3.79 11.05 5.66
N MET A 381 2.56 10.58 5.90
CA MET A 381 1.51 11.38 6.53
C MET A 381 1.90 11.75 7.96
N LYS A 382 2.44 10.79 8.73
CA LYS A 382 2.90 11.08 10.10
C LYS A 382 4.07 12.07 10.09
N ALA A 383 5.00 11.94 9.14
CA ALA A 383 6.08 12.91 8.97
C ALA A 383 5.53 14.31 8.62
N GLY A 384 4.51 14.39 7.77
CA GLY A 384 3.83 15.64 7.45
C GLY A 384 3.08 16.27 8.62
N LEU A 385 2.45 15.47 9.49
CA LEU A 385 1.86 15.97 10.74
C LEU A 385 2.93 16.49 11.69
N LYS A 386 4.06 15.78 11.85
CA LYS A 386 5.19 16.26 12.66
C LYS A 386 5.76 17.58 12.11
N GLN A 387 5.75 17.74 10.79
CA GLN A 387 6.17 18.99 10.16
C GLN A 387 5.29 20.18 10.58
N VAL A 388 4.00 19.97 10.87
CA VAL A 388 3.13 21.03 11.42
C VAL A 388 3.71 21.60 12.71
N ASN A 389 4.07 20.72 13.65
CA ASN A 389 4.62 21.10 14.96
C ASN A 389 5.90 21.91 14.80
N ILE A 390 6.83 21.43 13.97
CA ILE A 390 8.10 22.12 13.70
C ILE A 390 7.87 23.53 13.15
N LEU A 391 6.98 23.65 12.15
CA LEU A 391 6.67 24.95 11.54
C LEU A 391 5.98 25.90 12.53
N GLN A 392 5.13 25.37 13.42
CA GLN A 392 4.50 26.17 14.48
C GLN A 392 5.53 26.65 15.52
N GLU A 393 6.48 25.80 15.92
CA GLU A 393 7.57 26.18 16.83
C GLU A 393 8.46 27.27 16.22
N GLU A 394 8.89 27.11 14.96
CA GLU A 394 9.66 28.11 14.23
C GLU A 394 8.90 29.45 14.12
N ALA A 395 7.60 29.40 13.84
CA ALA A 395 6.76 30.60 13.76
C ALA A 395 6.61 31.30 15.11
N ARG A 396 6.53 30.57 16.22
CA ARG A 396 6.50 31.14 17.58
C ARG A 396 7.83 31.80 17.92
N GLN A 397 8.95 31.15 17.65
CA GLN A 397 10.29 31.71 17.90
C GLN A 397 10.54 33.00 17.12
N MET A 398 10.09 33.07 15.86
CA MET A 398 10.21 34.30 15.05
C MET A 398 9.33 35.46 15.54
N LYS A 399 8.27 35.21 16.31
CA LYS A 399 7.44 36.26 16.91
C LYS A 399 8.02 36.81 18.22
N GLU A 400 8.92 36.06 18.85
CA GLU A 400 9.59 36.45 20.10
C GLU A 400 10.87 37.29 19.87
N ILE A 401 11.37 37.34 18.63
CA ILE A 401 12.48 38.18 18.16
C ILE A 401 11.93 39.46 17.53
#